data_AF-A0A0U5CBZ5-F1
#
_entry.id   AF-A0A0U5CBZ5-F1
#
_cell.length_a   1.000
_cell.length_b   1.000
_cell.length_c   1.000
_cell.angle_alpha   90.00
_cell.angle_beta   90.00
_cell.angle_gamma   90.00
#
_symmetry.space_group_name_H-M   'P 1'
#
loop_
_entity.id
_entity.type
_entity.pdbx_description
1 polymer ?
#
loop_
_entity_poly.entity_id
_entity_poly.type
_entity_poly.pdbx_seq_one_letter_code
_entity_poly.pdbx_strand_id
1 'polypeptide(L)' 'MARERVGRIVITSSCAAILDTSDEEVTVSEDDWNDQRVRECEIHGRNAVGLAKYSASKVLAERGEL' A
#
# COMPACT_ATOMS: atom_id res chain seq x y z
N MET A 1 -22.76 7.14 -32.68
CA MET A 1 -22.55 6.07 -31.68
C MET A 1 -21.47 6.53 -30.71
N ALA A 2 -21.85 7.05 -29.54
CA ALA A 2 -20.87 7.51 -28.54
C ALA A 2 -20.18 6.27 -27.95
N ARG A 3 -18.87 6.16 -28.17
CA ARG A 3 -18.01 5.10 -27.67
C ARG A 3 -17.95 5.23 -26.14
N GLU A 4 -18.06 4.11 -25.43
CA GLU A 4 -17.80 4.05 -23.98
C GLU A 4 -16.49 4.75 -23.65
N ARG A 5 -16.58 5.89 -22.97
CA ARG A 5 -15.41 6.71 -22.60
C ARG A 5 -15.44 6.89 -21.10
N VAL A 6 -14.67 6.08 -20.40
CA VAL A 6 -14.45 6.23 -18.96
C VAL A 6 -13.76 7.58 -18.73
N GLY A 7 -14.37 8.45 -17.91
CA GLY A 7 -13.87 9.79 -17.63
C GLY A 7 -12.94 9.88 -16.42
N ARG A 8 -13.10 9.00 -15.43
CA ARG A 8 -12.25 8.88 -14.25
C ARG A 8 -12.35 7.49 -13.65
N ILE A 9 -11.25 7.01 -13.09
CA ILE A 9 -11.19 5.84 -12.22
C ILE A 9 -10.69 6.33 -10.86
N VAL A 10 -11.33 5.87 -9.78
CA VAL A 10 -10.90 6.11 -8.41
C VAL A 10 -10.66 4.76 -7.77
N ILE A 11 -9.48 4.58 -7.18
CA ILE A 11 -9.08 3.31 -6.57
C ILE A 11 -9.16 3.49 -5.05
N THR A 12 -9.94 2.63 -4.41
CA THR A 12 -9.93 2.56 -2.94
C THR A 12 -8.71 1.79 -2.48
N SER A 13 -7.68 2.52 -2.07
CA SER A 13 -6.52 1.96 -1.38
C SER A 13 -6.79 1.87 0.14
N SER A 14 -5.78 2.10 0.96
CA SER A 14 -5.84 2.11 2.41
C SER A 14 -4.68 2.92 2.95
N CYS A 15 -4.84 3.56 4.11
CA CYS A 15 -3.72 4.22 4.78
C CYS A 15 -2.57 3.25 5.11
N ALA A 16 -2.82 1.94 5.13
CA ALA A 16 -1.78 0.91 5.24
C ALA A 16 -0.69 1.00 4.15
N ALA A 17 -0.96 1.68 3.02
CA ALA A 17 0.03 1.96 1.99
C ALA A 17 1.06 3.03 2.39
N ILE A 18 0.76 3.88 3.37
CA ILE A 18 1.58 5.04 3.74
C ILE A 18 1.97 5.09 5.23
N LEU A 19 1.26 4.36 6.10
CA LEU A 19 1.51 4.37 7.55
C LEU A 19 1.92 2.99 8.09
N ASP A 20 2.68 3.01 9.17
CA ASP A 20 2.96 1.85 10.02
C ASP A 20 2.81 2.18 11.52
N THR A 21 2.95 1.18 12.38
CA THR A 21 2.96 1.35 13.84
C THR A 21 4.22 2.07 14.30
N SER A 22 4.05 3.14 15.08
CA SER A 22 5.12 3.89 15.71
C SER A 22 4.80 4.07 17.19
N ASP A 23 5.82 3.97 18.05
CA ASP A 23 5.71 4.29 19.48
C ASP A 23 5.80 5.81 19.74
N GLU A 24 6.25 6.57 18.74
CA GLU A 24 6.35 8.03 18.75
C GLU A 24 5.32 8.67 17.80
N GLU A 25 5.00 9.94 18.04
CA GLU A 25 4.15 10.71 17.13
C GLU A 25 4.83 10.92 15.78
N VAL A 26 4.14 10.55 14.70
CA VAL A 26 4.63 10.68 13.32
C VAL A 26 3.57 11.40 12.50
N THR A 27 4.02 12.41 11.74
CA THR A 27 3.19 13.02 10.69
C THR A 27 3.33 12.20 9.42
N VAL A 28 2.21 11.79 8.84
CA VAL A 28 2.12 11.03 7.59
C VAL A 28 1.49 11.92 6.53
N SER A 29 2.00 11.83 5.31
CA SER A 29 1.62 12.59 4.12
C SER A 29 1.34 11.67 2.92
N GLU A 30 0.76 12.22 1.86
CA GLU A 30 0.49 11.50 0.60
C GLU A 30 1.76 11.15 -0.20
N ASP A 31 2.91 11.71 0.15
CA ASP A 31 4.21 11.39 -0.45
C ASP A 31 4.90 10.18 0.23
N ASP A 32 4.39 9.76 1.40
CA ASP A 32 4.95 8.65 2.17
C ASP A 32 4.57 7.29 1.59
N TRP A 33 5.41 6.29 1.87
CA TRP A 33 5.14 4.91 1.51
C TRP A 33 5.59 3.94 2.59
N ASN A 34 4.80 2.89 2.80
CA ASN A 34 5.11 1.85 3.75
C ASN A 34 6.05 0.78 3.17
N ASP A 35 7.24 1.21 2.74
CA ASP A 35 8.29 0.32 2.21
C ASP A 35 8.77 -0.71 3.26
N GLN A 36 8.61 -0.41 4.55
CA GLN A 36 8.95 -1.32 5.64
C GLN A 36 8.18 -2.64 5.54
N ARG A 37 6.86 -2.58 5.29
CA ARG A 37 6.04 -3.80 5.18
C ARG A 37 6.31 -4.59 3.92
N VAL A 38 6.72 -3.93 2.83
CA VAL A 38 7.21 -4.61 1.62
C VAL A 38 8.50 -5.37 1.95
N ARG A 39 9.49 -4.72 2.57
CA ARG A 39 10.76 -5.35 2.98
C ARG A 39 10.55 -6.51 3.95
N GLU A 40 9.60 -6.38 4.89
CA GLU A 40 9.26 -7.48 5.79
C GLU A 40 8.78 -8.73 5.02
N CYS A 41 7.97 -8.54 3.98
CA CYS A 41 7.53 -9.62 3.11
C CYS A 41 8.69 -10.20 2.28
N GLU A 42 9.64 -9.39 1.81
CA GLU A 42 10.84 -9.86 1.10
C GLU A 42 11.74 -10.72 1.99
N ILE A 43 11.96 -10.31 3.24
CA ILE A 43 12.83 -10.99 4.20
C ILE A 43 12.19 -12.30 4.68
N HIS A 44 10.91 -12.26 5.06
CA HIS A 44 10.26 -13.41 5.71
C HIS A 44 9.45 -14.28 4.75
N GLY A 45 9.18 -13.80 3.54
CA GLY A 45 8.39 -14.52 2.53
C GLY A 45 7.06 -15.02 3.08
N ARG A 46 6.82 -16.34 2.94
CA ARG A 46 5.60 -16.98 3.46
C ARG A 46 5.43 -16.82 4.98
N ASN A 47 6.50 -16.57 5.73
CA ASN A 47 6.46 -16.43 7.18
C ASN A 47 6.20 -15.00 7.66
N ALA A 48 6.10 -14.00 6.76
CA ALA A 48 5.73 -12.64 7.16
C ALA A 48 4.35 -12.62 7.86
N VAL A 49 4.19 -11.72 8.83
CA VAL A 49 2.93 -11.64 9.58
C VAL A 49 1.79 -11.18 8.67
N GLY A 50 0.55 -11.53 9.03
CA GLY A 50 -0.62 -11.25 8.20
C GLY A 50 -0.80 -9.75 7.90
N LEU A 51 -0.53 -8.89 8.89
CA LEU A 51 -0.63 -7.45 8.72
C LEU A 51 0.40 -6.91 7.72
N ALA A 52 1.63 -7.41 7.76
CA ALA A 52 2.66 -7.01 6.81
C ALA A 52 2.30 -7.38 5.38
N LYS A 53 1.78 -8.60 5.16
CA LYS A 53 1.29 -9.04 3.85
C LYS A 53 0.15 -8.16 3.35
N TYR A 54 -0.80 -7.83 4.21
CA TYR A 54 -1.90 -6.94 3.87
C TYR A 54 -1.38 -5.54 3.48
N SER A 55 -0.55 -4.91 4.32
CA SER A 55 -0.02 -3.58 4.06
C SER A 55 0.84 -3.54 2.80
N ALA A 56 1.76 -4.51 2.63
CA ALA A 56 2.55 -4.65 1.40
C ALA A 56 1.67 -4.80 0.16
N SER A 57 0.58 -5.58 0.24
CA SER A 57 -0.36 -5.68 -0.89
C SER A 57 -1.01 -4.35 -1.27
N LYS A 58 -1.24 -3.46 -0.29
CA LYS A 58 -1.81 -2.12 -0.54
C LYS A 58 -0.78 -1.18 -1.16
N VAL A 59 0.47 -1.20 -0.66
CA VAL A 59 1.59 -0.45 -1.26
C VAL A 59 1.77 -0.83 -2.72
N LEU A 60 1.95 -2.12 -2.99
CA LEU A 60 2.24 -2.61 -4.35
C LEU A 60 1.05 -2.40 -5.29
N ALA A 61 -0.19 -2.58 -4.82
CA ALA A 61 -1.37 -2.35 -5.64
C ALA A 61 -1.51 -0.89 -6.06
N GLU A 62 -1.24 0.04 -5.14
CA GLU A 62 -1.37 1.48 -5.40
C GLU A 62 -0.25 2.00 -6.31
N ARG A 63 0.96 1.47 -6.17
CA ARG A 63 2.07 1.77 -7.10
C ARG A 63 1.94 1.09 -8.46
N GLY A 64 1.15 0.02 -8.56
CA GLY A 64 1.05 -0.80 -9.76
C GLY A 64 2.23 -1.78 -9.92
N GLU A 65 2.77 -2.27 -8.80
CA GLU A 65 3.96 -3.13 -8.70
C GLU A 65 3.64 -4.57 -8.21
N LEU A 66 2.36 -4.95 -8.18
CA LEU A 66 1.92 -6.31 -7.84
C LEU A 66 2.43 -7.38 -8.83
#